data_AF-A0A7Y8M4N1-F1
#
_entry.id   AF-A0A7Y8M4N1-F1
#
_cell.length_a   1.000
_cell.length_b   1.000
_cell.length_c   1.000
_cell.angle_alpha   90.00
_cell.angle_beta   90.00
_cell.angle_gamma   90.00
#
_symmetry.space_group_name_H-M   'P 1'
#
loop_
_entity.id
_entity.type
_entity.pdbx_description
1 polymer ?
#
loop_
_entity_poly.entity_id
_entity_poly.type
_entity_poly.pdbx_seq_one_letter_code
_entity_poly.pdbx_strand_id
1 'polypeptide(L)'
;MKLAVLISFFLCAYLFAQTDPDTHIILENDPVKIVERISYNLEMLEREYLTKLSYRDYVKAKNIFIETYNLVLAIPLPAPPSPVGEGPYPMSDTEFNQFIESLKQESFEENQISVVEISSQYNFFTVNQVVGVINEFTYSSGKLKSLELLYPNVIDPENSHLIIKAFTYSSDKEKAKEIINRN
;
A
#
# COMPACT_ATOMS: atom_id res chain seq x y z
N MET A 1 36.94 22.95 -6.94
CA MET A 1 36.98 22.80 -5.46
C MET A 1 36.11 21.66 -4.94
N LYS A 2 34.82 21.55 -5.32
CA LYS A 2 33.91 20.47 -4.85
C LYS A 2 34.36 19.03 -5.19
N LEU A 3 34.95 18.79 -6.36
CA LEU A 3 35.37 17.45 -6.79
C LEU A 3 36.60 16.91 -6.02
N ALA A 4 37.56 17.77 -5.70
CA ALA A 4 38.76 17.37 -4.95
C ALA A 4 38.46 17.01 -3.48
N VAL A 5 37.48 17.67 -2.86
CA VAL A 5 37.02 17.38 -1.49
C VAL A 5 36.31 16.03 -1.43
N LEU A 6 35.44 15.72 -2.41
CA LEU A 6 34.80 14.41 -2.50
C LEU A 6 35.82 13.28 -2.66
N ILE A 7 36.79 13.44 -3.57
CA ILE A 7 37.83 12.42 -3.79
C ILE A 7 38.66 12.20 -2.52
N SER A 8 39.01 13.27 -1.80
CA SER A 8 39.74 13.17 -0.53
C SER A 8 38.93 12.47 0.56
N PHE A 9 37.63 12.73 0.66
CA PHE A 9 36.74 12.05 1.62
C PHE A 9 36.59 10.56 1.29
N PHE A 10 36.43 10.22 0.02
CA PHE A 10 36.34 8.84 -0.45
C PHE A 10 37.64 8.08 -0.21
N LEU A 11 38.81 8.68 -0.48
CA LEU A 11 40.11 8.06 -0.18
C LEU A 11 40.28 7.83 1.32
N CYS A 12 39.90 8.81 2.15
CA CYS A 12 40.05 8.72 3.60
C CYS A 12 39.13 7.64 4.20
N ALA A 13 37.87 7.57 3.74
CA ALA A 13 36.93 6.53 4.15
C ALA A 13 37.39 5.12 3.70
N TYR A 14 37.94 5.01 2.48
CA TYR A 14 38.48 3.75 1.96
C TYR A 14 39.71 3.29 2.74
N LEU A 15 40.62 4.21 3.07
CA LEU A 15 41.80 3.93 3.90
C LEU A 15 41.43 3.56 5.34
N PHE A 16 40.41 4.21 5.91
CA PHE A 16 39.91 3.90 7.25
C PHE A 16 39.28 2.50 7.32
N ALA A 17 38.48 2.13 6.32
CA ALA A 17 37.89 0.80 6.23
C ALA A 17 38.92 -0.33 6.02
N GLN A 18 40.08 -0.04 5.43
CA GLN A 18 41.18 -1.02 5.33
C GLN A 18 41.85 -1.32 6.67
N THR A 19 41.66 -0.47 7.69
CA THR A 19 42.29 -0.63 9.02
C THR A 19 41.42 -1.35 10.06
N ASP A 20 40.15 -1.59 9.75
CA ASP A 20 39.21 -2.30 10.62
C ASP A 20 38.71 -3.58 9.91
N PRO A 21 39.12 -4.78 10.36
CA PRO A 21 38.82 -6.04 9.69
C PRO A 21 37.32 -6.39 9.66
N ASP A 22 36.48 -5.74 10.48
CA ASP A 22 35.03 -5.93 10.50
C ASP A 22 34.28 -4.92 9.59
N THR A 23 34.98 -3.93 9.02
CA THR A 23 34.37 -2.94 8.13
C THR A 23 34.26 -3.46 6.70
N HIS A 24 33.15 -4.14 6.39
CA HIS A 24 32.77 -4.43 5.02
C HIS A 24 32.15 -3.17 4.36
N ILE A 25 32.89 -2.47 3.50
CA ILE A 25 32.29 -1.49 2.59
C ILE A 25 31.45 -2.26 1.56
N ILE A 26 30.18 -2.44 1.86
CA ILE A 26 29.21 -2.95 0.90
C ILE A 26 28.77 -1.75 0.06
N LEU A 27 29.16 -1.74 -1.22
CA LEU A 27 28.63 -0.80 -2.20
C LEU A 27 27.19 -1.23 -2.52
N GLU A 28 26.25 -0.83 -1.66
CA GLU A 28 24.82 -1.00 -1.88
C GLU A 28 24.36 0.03 -2.91
N ASN A 29 23.68 -0.43 -3.96
CA ASN A 29 23.19 0.41 -5.06
C ASN A 29 21.66 0.54 -5.06
N ASP A 30 20.96 -0.24 -4.24
CA ASP A 30 19.52 -0.12 -4.04
C ASP A 30 19.22 1.08 -3.11
N PRO A 31 18.50 2.11 -3.58
CA PRO A 31 18.21 3.32 -2.79
C PRO A 31 17.44 3.01 -1.49
N VAL A 32 16.61 1.96 -1.48
CA VAL A 32 15.87 1.54 -0.28
C VAL A 32 16.84 1.02 0.76
N LYS A 33 17.70 0.07 0.38
CA LYS A 33 18.70 -0.51 1.29
C LYS A 33 19.74 0.50 1.75
N ILE A 34 20.09 1.47 0.91
CA ILE A 34 20.94 2.62 1.29
C ILE A 34 20.27 3.41 2.41
N VAL A 35 18.99 3.79 2.25
CA VAL A 35 18.24 4.56 3.25
C VAL A 35 18.06 3.78 4.55
N GLU A 36 17.73 2.49 4.48
CA GLU A 36 17.64 1.61 5.64
C GLU A 36 18.96 1.54 6.41
N ARG A 37 20.08 1.35 5.69
CA ARG A 37 21.40 1.26 6.30
C ARG A 37 21.84 2.59 6.91
N ILE A 38 21.59 3.72 6.24
CA ILE A 38 21.90 5.04 6.80
C ILE A 38 21.04 5.30 8.04
N SER A 39 19.75 5.00 7.98
CA SER A 39 18.82 5.15 9.11
C SER A 39 19.28 4.33 10.32
N TYR A 40 19.64 3.07 10.10
CA TYR A 40 20.20 2.20 11.13
C TYR A 40 21.49 2.78 11.73
N ASN A 41 22.44 3.20 10.88
CA ASN A 41 23.69 3.78 11.35
C ASN A 41 23.45 5.06 12.17
N LEU A 42 22.50 5.91 11.76
CA LEU A 42 22.11 7.11 12.49
C LEU A 42 21.52 6.74 13.87
N GLU A 43 20.58 5.80 13.94
CA GLU A 43 20.03 5.34 15.21
C GLU A 43 21.11 4.83 16.18
N MET A 44 22.07 4.06 15.66
CA MET A 44 23.22 3.58 16.43
C MET A 44 24.09 4.75 16.93
N LEU A 45 24.36 5.72 16.06
CA LEU A 45 25.14 6.92 16.40
C LEU A 45 24.46 7.73 17.52
N GLU A 46 23.15 7.90 17.42
CA GLU A 46 22.35 8.58 18.44
C GLU A 46 22.38 7.84 19.78
N ARG A 47 22.08 6.55 19.78
CA ARG A 47 21.95 5.76 21.01
C ARG A 47 23.30 5.55 21.72
N GLU A 48 24.33 5.21 20.96
CA GLU A 48 25.59 4.73 21.55
C GLU A 48 26.65 5.82 21.73
N TYR A 49 26.61 6.89 20.93
CA TYR A 49 27.68 7.88 20.87
C TYR A 49 27.22 9.27 21.26
N LEU A 50 26.08 9.78 20.74
CA LEU A 50 25.61 11.12 21.08
C LEU A 50 25.30 11.24 22.59
N THR A 51 24.75 10.20 23.20
CA THR A 51 24.44 10.14 24.64
C THR A 51 25.67 10.31 25.54
N LYS A 52 26.88 10.09 25.03
CA LYS A 52 28.14 10.15 25.79
C LYS A 52 28.88 11.48 25.65
N LEU A 53 28.36 12.41 24.83
CA LEU A 53 29.01 13.69 24.57
C LEU A 53 28.80 14.70 25.71
N SER A 54 29.71 15.67 25.80
CA SER A 54 29.47 16.88 26.60
C SER A 54 28.21 17.57 26.08
N TYR A 55 27.46 18.27 26.94
CA TYR A 55 26.23 18.95 26.51
C TYR A 55 26.44 19.90 25.32
N ARG A 56 27.56 20.64 25.32
CA ARG A 56 27.91 21.55 24.23
C ARG A 56 28.13 20.82 22.90
N ASP A 57 28.81 19.68 22.94
CA ASP A 57 29.12 18.91 21.74
C ASP A 57 27.91 18.09 21.29
N TYR A 58 27.10 17.59 22.23
CA TYR A 58 25.81 16.95 21.96
C TYR A 58 24.90 17.87 21.15
N VAL A 59 24.71 19.13 21.57
CA VAL A 59 23.84 20.07 20.86
C VAL A 59 24.30 20.27 19.42
N LYS A 60 25.62 20.43 19.20
CA LYS A 60 26.18 20.57 17.84
C LYS A 60 25.98 19.30 17.01
N ALA A 61 26.31 18.15 17.58
CA ALA A 61 26.19 16.87 16.91
C ALA A 61 24.73 16.51 16.60
N LYS A 62 23.79 16.86 17.49
CA LYS A 62 22.35 16.65 17.30
C LYS A 62 21.78 17.50 16.16
N ASN A 63 22.27 18.72 15.96
CA ASN A 63 21.87 19.53 14.80
C ASN A 63 22.32 18.89 13.48
N ILE A 64 23.56 18.40 13.41
CA ILE A 64 24.08 17.68 12.24
C ILE A 64 23.27 16.39 12.01
N PHE A 65 22.95 15.68 13.08
CA PHE A 65 22.11 14.48 13.03
C PHE A 65 20.74 14.77 12.43
N ILE A 66 20.04 15.81 12.92
CA ILE A 66 18.71 16.19 12.43
C ILE A 66 18.77 16.60 10.95
N GLU A 67 19.76 17.41 10.56
CA GLU A 67 19.97 17.78 9.17
C GLU A 67 20.19 16.55 8.28
N THR A 68 21.04 15.63 8.73
CA THR A 68 21.32 14.37 8.00
C THR A 68 20.06 13.52 7.89
N TYR A 69 19.28 13.39 8.95
CA TYR A 69 18.02 12.66 8.94
C TYR A 69 17.01 13.27 7.95
N ASN A 70 16.89 14.60 7.93
CA ASN A 70 16.04 15.29 6.96
C ASN A 70 16.50 15.08 5.51
N LEU A 71 17.81 15.04 5.27
CA LEU A 71 18.36 14.74 3.94
C LEU A 71 18.06 13.30 3.52
N VAL A 72 18.14 12.34 4.46
CA VAL A 72 17.77 10.94 4.21
C VAL A 72 16.29 10.83 3.86
N LEU A 73 15.41 11.53 4.58
CA LEU A 73 13.98 11.60 4.26
C LEU A 73 13.67 12.25 2.91
N ALA A 74 14.56 13.11 2.41
CA ALA A 74 14.42 13.76 1.12
C ALA A 74 14.95 12.90 -0.05
N ILE A 75 15.57 11.75 0.21
CA ILE A 75 15.99 10.83 -0.86
C ILE A 75 14.73 10.29 -1.55
N PRO A 76 14.59 10.46 -2.88
CA PRO A 76 13.46 9.92 -3.60
C PRO A 76 13.59 8.40 -3.65
N LEU A 77 12.92 7.74 -2.71
CA LEU A 77 12.75 6.30 -2.77
C LEU A 77 11.87 5.95 -3.97
N PRO A 78 12.10 4.80 -4.62
CA PRO A 78 11.09 4.26 -5.51
C PRO A 78 9.80 4.23 -4.71
N ALA A 79 8.74 4.82 -5.26
CA ALA A 79 7.42 4.68 -4.65
C ALA A 79 7.23 3.18 -4.37
N PRO A 80 6.71 2.79 -3.18
CA PRO A 80 6.30 1.41 -2.98
C PRO A 80 5.52 1.03 -4.24
N PRO A 81 5.81 -0.14 -4.86
CA PRO A 81 5.23 -0.46 -6.16
C PRO A 81 3.76 -0.13 -6.07
N SER A 82 3.34 0.89 -6.81
CA SER A 82 1.92 1.18 -6.93
C SER A 82 1.28 -0.16 -7.23
N PRO A 83 0.18 -0.55 -6.56
CA PRO A 83 -0.52 -1.77 -6.94
C PRO A 83 -0.61 -1.77 -8.47
N VAL A 84 -0.04 -2.81 -9.05
CA VAL A 84 0.46 -2.87 -10.43
C VAL A 84 -0.53 -2.27 -11.44
N GLY A 85 -0.08 -1.32 -12.29
CA GLY A 85 -0.75 -0.84 -13.53
C GLY A 85 -1.92 0.14 -13.32
N GLU A 86 -2.23 1.14 -14.15
CA GLU A 86 -2.52 1.17 -15.61
C GLU A 86 -3.55 0.13 -16.08
N GLY A 87 -4.83 0.49 -15.94
CA GLY A 87 -6.01 -0.33 -16.23
C GLY A 87 -6.91 -0.48 -15.00
N PRO A 88 -8.22 -0.74 -15.15
CA PRO A 88 -9.04 -1.11 -14.01
C PRO A 88 -8.61 -2.52 -13.56
N TYR A 89 -7.79 -2.60 -12.50
CA TYR A 89 -7.46 -3.86 -11.85
C TYR A 89 -8.48 -4.14 -10.76
N PRO A 90 -8.91 -5.40 -10.62
CA PRO A 90 -9.83 -5.75 -9.57
C PRO A 90 -9.11 -5.61 -8.23
N MET A 91 -9.88 -5.38 -7.17
CA MET A 91 -9.39 -5.46 -5.80
C MET A 91 -8.55 -6.72 -5.60
N SER A 92 -7.40 -6.64 -4.92
CA SER A 92 -6.60 -7.83 -4.67
C SER A 92 -7.33 -8.82 -3.76
N ASP A 93 -7.01 -10.10 -3.80
CA ASP A 93 -7.65 -11.12 -2.94
C ASP A 93 -7.55 -10.75 -1.44
N THR A 94 -6.41 -10.18 -1.02
CA THR A 94 -6.20 -9.75 0.37
C THR A 94 -7.14 -8.61 0.76
N GLU A 95 -7.23 -7.57 -0.08
CA GLU A 95 -8.12 -6.42 0.16
C GLU A 95 -9.59 -6.85 0.08
N PHE A 96 -9.92 -7.75 -0.84
CA PHE A 96 -11.27 -8.27 -1.00
C PHE A 96 -11.72 -9.08 0.20
N ASN A 97 -10.84 -9.91 0.77
CA ASN A 97 -11.15 -10.62 2.01
C ASN A 97 -11.39 -9.65 3.18
N GLN A 98 -10.60 -8.57 3.28
CA GLN A 98 -10.82 -7.54 4.30
C GLN A 98 -12.16 -6.83 4.12
N PHE A 99 -12.52 -6.48 2.88
CA PHE A 99 -13.81 -5.89 2.54
C PHE A 99 -14.98 -6.81 2.93
N ILE A 100 -14.90 -8.11 2.62
CA ILE A 100 -15.93 -9.09 3.01
C ILE A 100 -16.03 -9.19 4.54
N GLU A 101 -14.92 -9.20 5.27
CA GLU A 101 -14.96 -9.23 6.73
C GLU A 101 -15.58 -7.95 7.31
N SER A 102 -15.35 -6.78 6.71
CA SER A 102 -16.06 -5.54 7.10
C SER A 102 -17.56 -5.64 6.88
N LEU A 103 -18.03 -6.26 5.79
CA LEU A 103 -19.47 -6.49 5.57
C LEU A 103 -20.08 -7.42 6.62
N LYS A 104 -19.37 -8.48 7.01
CA LYS A 104 -19.83 -9.45 8.02
C LYS A 104 -19.87 -8.87 9.43
N GLN A 105 -19.07 -7.85 9.73
CA GLN A 105 -19.07 -7.17 11.02
C GLN A 105 -20.31 -6.29 11.21
N GLU A 106 -20.94 -5.86 10.13
CA GLU A 106 -22.16 -5.06 10.19
C GLU A 106 -23.39 -5.92 10.49
N SER A 107 -24.17 -5.49 11.48
CA SER A 107 -25.37 -6.22 11.94
C SER A 107 -26.63 -5.88 11.13
N PHE A 108 -26.63 -4.76 10.41
CA PHE A 108 -27.79 -4.24 9.69
C PHE A 108 -27.49 -4.10 8.19
N GLU A 109 -28.44 -4.51 7.34
CA GLU A 109 -28.29 -4.48 5.87
C GLU A 109 -28.01 -3.06 5.34
N GLU A 110 -28.57 -2.02 5.97
CA GLU A 110 -28.31 -0.63 5.60
C GLU A 110 -26.84 -0.24 5.77
N ASN A 111 -26.21 -0.65 6.87
CA ASN A 111 -24.79 -0.40 7.10
C ASN A 111 -23.92 -1.20 6.13
N GLN A 112 -24.28 -2.46 5.86
CA GLN A 112 -23.59 -3.27 4.85
C GLN A 112 -23.59 -2.57 3.50
N ILE A 113 -24.75 -2.02 3.07
CA ILE A 113 -24.85 -1.25 1.83
C ILE A 113 -23.95 -0.01 1.86
N SER A 114 -23.84 0.71 2.97
CA SER A 114 -22.91 1.85 3.09
C SER A 114 -21.44 1.43 2.90
N VAL A 115 -21.04 0.27 3.44
CA VAL A 115 -19.69 -0.28 3.22
C VAL A 115 -19.47 -0.61 1.74
N VAL A 116 -20.47 -1.23 1.07
CA VAL A 116 -20.42 -1.49 -0.38
C VAL A 116 -20.29 -0.20 -1.19
N GLU A 117 -21.07 0.83 -0.85
CA GLU A 117 -21.07 2.12 -1.56
C GLU A 117 -19.71 2.84 -1.45
N ILE A 118 -19.10 2.86 -0.27
CA ILE A 118 -17.76 3.44 -0.09
C ILE A 118 -16.74 2.64 -0.89
N SER A 119 -16.80 1.31 -0.81
CA SER A 119 -15.86 0.45 -1.52
C SER A 119 -15.99 0.58 -3.05
N SER A 120 -17.21 0.76 -3.57
CA SER A 120 -17.44 0.83 -5.01
C SER A 120 -16.90 2.10 -5.64
N GLN A 121 -16.74 3.20 -4.90
CA GLN A 121 -16.24 4.47 -5.43
C GLN A 121 -14.77 4.43 -5.87
N TYR A 122 -13.96 3.57 -5.27
CA TYR A 122 -12.50 3.61 -5.41
C TYR A 122 -11.90 2.31 -5.95
N ASN A 123 -12.70 1.27 -6.15
CA ASN A 123 -12.23 -0.05 -6.53
C ASN A 123 -12.94 -0.58 -7.76
N PHE A 124 -12.24 -1.42 -8.51
CA PHE A 124 -12.82 -2.26 -9.54
C PHE A 124 -12.98 -3.69 -9.05
N PHE A 125 -13.86 -4.44 -9.69
CA PHE A 125 -14.23 -5.79 -9.24
C PHE A 125 -14.26 -6.76 -10.41
N THR A 126 -13.91 -8.00 -10.14
CA THR A 126 -14.35 -9.10 -11.01
C THR A 126 -15.80 -9.45 -10.73
N VAL A 127 -16.47 -10.08 -11.70
CA VAL A 127 -17.80 -10.66 -11.53
C VAL A 127 -17.83 -11.63 -10.35
N ASN A 128 -16.78 -12.44 -10.15
CA ASN A 128 -16.71 -13.37 -9.02
C ASN A 128 -16.66 -12.63 -7.67
N GLN A 129 -15.96 -11.51 -7.60
CA GLN A 129 -15.96 -10.65 -6.40
C GLN A 129 -17.34 -10.04 -6.15
N VAL A 130 -18.02 -9.55 -7.19
CA VAL A 130 -19.41 -9.09 -7.06
C VAL A 130 -20.33 -10.20 -6.57
N VAL A 131 -20.19 -11.43 -7.09
CA VAL A 131 -20.93 -12.61 -6.61
C VAL A 131 -20.63 -12.90 -5.13
N GLY A 132 -19.37 -12.76 -4.71
CA GLY A 132 -18.97 -12.86 -3.31
C GLY A 132 -19.74 -11.87 -2.44
N VAL A 133 -19.74 -10.59 -2.81
CA VAL A 133 -20.43 -9.53 -2.04
C VAL A 133 -21.94 -9.77 -1.96
N ILE A 134 -22.62 -10.04 -3.09
CA ILE A 134 -24.08 -10.25 -3.05
C ILE A 134 -24.48 -11.51 -2.26
N ASN A 135 -23.58 -12.47 -2.07
CA ASN A 135 -23.88 -13.66 -1.27
C ASN A 135 -23.79 -13.42 0.24
N GLU A 136 -23.17 -12.32 0.68
CA GLU A 136 -23.19 -11.90 2.09
C GLU A 136 -24.54 -11.31 2.52
N PHE A 137 -25.37 -10.87 1.57
CA PHE A 137 -26.70 -10.33 1.85
C PHE A 137 -27.75 -11.42 2.00
N THR A 138 -28.60 -11.29 3.03
CA THR A 138 -29.69 -12.23 3.27
C THR A 138 -30.89 -11.96 2.35
N TYR A 139 -31.25 -10.70 2.15
CA TYR A 139 -32.44 -10.32 1.40
C TYR A 139 -32.11 -9.93 -0.05
N SER A 140 -33.01 -10.27 -0.99
CA SER A 140 -32.84 -9.94 -2.41
C SER A 140 -32.70 -8.43 -2.67
N SER A 141 -33.30 -7.58 -1.82
CA SER A 141 -33.16 -6.12 -1.89
C SER A 141 -31.70 -5.68 -1.77
N GLY A 142 -30.99 -6.13 -0.73
CA GLY A 142 -29.58 -5.81 -0.52
C GLY A 142 -28.69 -6.38 -1.61
N LYS A 143 -28.99 -7.59 -2.11
CA LYS A 143 -28.28 -8.19 -3.25
C LYS A 143 -28.37 -7.32 -4.51
N LEU A 144 -29.58 -6.91 -4.87
CA LEU A 144 -29.83 -6.08 -6.05
C LEU A 144 -29.23 -4.68 -5.89
N LYS A 145 -29.32 -4.10 -4.69
CA LYS A 145 -28.73 -2.77 -4.41
C LYS A 145 -27.21 -2.80 -4.48
N SER A 146 -26.58 -3.83 -3.92
CA SER A 146 -25.13 -4.00 -3.99
C SER A 146 -24.65 -4.24 -5.42
N LEU A 147 -25.38 -5.03 -6.21
CA LEU A 147 -25.11 -5.19 -7.63
C LEU A 147 -25.17 -3.85 -8.36
N GLU A 148 -26.19 -3.03 -8.11
CA GLU A 148 -26.31 -1.69 -8.71
C GLU A 148 -25.11 -0.78 -8.40
N LEU A 149 -24.54 -0.88 -7.18
CA LEU A 149 -23.39 -0.07 -6.76
C LEU A 149 -22.07 -0.56 -7.34
N LEU A 150 -21.89 -1.88 -7.47
CA LEU A 150 -20.61 -2.48 -7.85
C LEU A 150 -20.44 -2.65 -9.36
N TYR A 151 -21.54 -2.95 -10.07
CA TYR A 151 -21.48 -3.32 -11.49
C TYR A 151 -20.83 -2.28 -12.42
N PRO A 152 -20.98 -0.95 -12.20
CA PRO A 152 -20.30 0.06 -13.03
C PRO A 152 -18.77 -0.09 -13.10
N ASN A 153 -18.16 -0.72 -12.09
CA ASN A 153 -16.72 -0.90 -11.98
C ASN A 153 -16.30 -2.37 -12.16
N VAL A 154 -17.12 -3.17 -12.85
CA VAL A 154 -16.77 -4.56 -13.22
C VAL A 154 -15.86 -4.59 -14.44
N ILE A 155 -14.80 -5.40 -14.38
CA ILE A 155 -13.74 -5.43 -15.40
C ILE A 155 -13.83 -6.61 -16.37
N ASP A 156 -14.63 -7.63 -16.03
CA ASP A 156 -14.86 -8.85 -16.79
C ASP A 156 -16.37 -9.07 -17.06
N PRO A 157 -17.07 -8.09 -17.67
CA PRO A 157 -18.53 -8.13 -17.84
C PRO A 157 -19.01 -9.32 -18.69
N GLU A 158 -18.17 -9.95 -19.51
CA GLU A 158 -18.48 -11.20 -20.22
C GLU A 158 -18.88 -12.35 -19.27
N ASN A 159 -18.46 -12.30 -18.01
CA ASN A 159 -18.77 -13.30 -17.00
C ASN A 159 -20.10 -13.04 -16.27
N SER A 160 -20.85 -11.98 -16.60
CA SER A 160 -22.05 -11.53 -15.85
C SER A 160 -23.17 -12.55 -15.73
N HIS A 161 -23.15 -13.60 -16.56
CA HIS A 161 -24.04 -14.76 -16.41
C HIS A 161 -23.91 -15.44 -15.03
N LEU A 162 -22.76 -15.31 -14.34
CA LEU A 162 -22.55 -15.81 -12.99
C LEU A 162 -23.32 -15.01 -11.94
N ILE A 163 -23.42 -13.68 -12.09
CA ILE A 163 -24.25 -12.82 -11.22
C ILE A 163 -25.71 -13.25 -11.31
N ILE A 164 -26.22 -13.47 -12.52
CA ILE A 164 -27.60 -13.90 -12.74
C ILE A 164 -27.86 -15.27 -12.07
N LYS A 165 -26.88 -16.18 -12.10
CA LYS A 165 -26.99 -17.50 -11.44
C LYS A 165 -27.02 -17.42 -9.91
N ALA A 166 -26.46 -16.36 -9.32
CA ALA A 166 -26.42 -16.18 -7.87
C ALA A 166 -27.79 -15.79 -7.27
N PHE A 167 -28.73 -15.30 -8.10
CA PHE A 167 -30.10 -15.04 -7.67
C PHE A 167 -30.96 -16.31 -7.77
N THR A 168 -31.81 -16.55 -6.78
CA THR A 168 -32.69 -17.73 -6.75
C THR A 168 -33.97 -17.50 -7.57
N TYR A 169 -34.65 -16.38 -7.31
CA TYR A 169 -35.97 -16.08 -7.88
C TYR A 169 -35.86 -15.53 -9.31
N SER A 170 -36.80 -15.92 -10.18
CA SER A 170 -36.83 -15.45 -11.58
C SER A 170 -36.98 -13.94 -11.70
N SER A 171 -37.81 -13.32 -10.84
CA SER A 171 -37.99 -11.87 -10.80
C SER A 171 -36.70 -11.12 -10.48
N ASP A 172 -35.87 -11.66 -9.59
CA ASP A 172 -34.61 -11.02 -9.21
C ASP A 172 -33.55 -11.21 -10.30
N LYS A 173 -33.57 -12.35 -11.01
CA LYS A 173 -32.75 -12.57 -12.20
C LYS A 173 -33.07 -11.57 -13.30
N GLU A 174 -34.35 -11.24 -13.50
CA GLU A 174 -34.78 -10.22 -14.47
C GLU A 174 -34.27 -8.84 -14.07
N LYS A 175 -34.46 -8.43 -12.81
CA LYS A 175 -33.91 -7.16 -12.29
C LYS A 175 -32.39 -7.09 -12.39
N ALA A 176 -31.68 -8.18 -12.08
CA ALA A 176 -30.23 -8.23 -12.21
C ALA A 176 -29.79 -8.03 -13.68
N LYS A 177 -30.49 -8.64 -14.64
CA LYS A 177 -30.24 -8.42 -16.08
C LYS A 177 -30.50 -6.97 -16.47
N GLU A 178 -31.55 -6.34 -15.95
CA GLU A 178 -31.83 -4.92 -16.20
C GLU A 178 -30.70 -4.03 -15.66
N ILE A 179 -30.18 -4.31 -14.46
CA ILE A 179 -29.03 -3.60 -13.88
C ILE A 179 -27.77 -3.77 -14.72
N ILE A 180 -27.54 -4.99 -15.22
CA ILE A 180 -26.40 -5.29 -16.08
C ILE A 180 -26.50 -4.56 -17.42
N ASN A 181 -27.66 -4.59 -18.08
CA ASN A 181 -27.85 -4.05 -19.43
C ASN A 181 -27.85 -2.51 -19.53
N ARG A 182 -27.98 -1.81 -18.40
CA ARG A 182 -28.02 -0.34 -18.36
C ARG A 182 -26.64 0.31 -18.12
N ASN A 183 -25.61 -0.49 -17.87
CA ASN A 183 -24.22 -0.08 -17.69
C ASN A 183 -23.39 -0.59 -18.88
#